data_AF-A0AAD5IZB8-F1
#
_entry.id   AF-A0AAD5IZB8-F1
#
_cell.length_a   1.000
_cell.length_b   1.000
_cell.length_c   1.000
_cell.angle_alpha   90.00
_cell.angle_beta   90.00
_cell.angle_gamma   90.00
#
_symmetry.space_group_name_H-M   'P 1'
#
loop_
_entity.id
_entity.type
_entity.pdbx_description
1 polymer ?
#
loop_
_entity_poly.entity_id
_entity_poly.type
_entity_poly.pdbx_seq_one_letter_code
_entity_poly.pdbx_strand_id
1 'polypeptide(L)'
;MAGSLSNIQSSYHVRSNSLPPRPHPVTSEVDQHLSRLRSSQATSTSSSSSICHEINGLQDLHDCVQLPLVQQALCQEQQKKWIDELLIGSLRILDVSSIAKDALLQTKECVQEISSVLKFQVRLRNT
;
A
#
# COMPACT_ATOMS: atom_id res chain seq x y z
N MET A 1 56.75 6.13 -23.26
CA MET A 1 56.13 7.39 -22.82
C MET A 1 54.64 7.13 -22.62
N ALA A 2 54.16 7.43 -21.42
CA ALA A 2 52.84 7.05 -20.92
C ALA A 2 51.72 7.79 -21.66
N GLY A 3 50.80 7.03 -22.25
CA GLY A 3 49.54 7.54 -22.76
C GLY A 3 48.49 7.48 -21.65
N SER A 4 48.07 8.66 -21.21
CA SER A 4 47.07 8.88 -20.15
C SER A 4 45.70 8.36 -20.58
N LEU A 5 45.17 7.34 -19.89
CA LEU A 5 43.76 6.97 -19.99
C LEU A 5 42.98 7.79 -18.95
N SER A 6 42.53 8.97 -19.37
CA SER A 6 41.48 9.71 -18.67
C SER A 6 40.19 8.90 -18.72
N ASN A 7 39.97 8.07 -17.69
CA ASN A 7 38.69 7.44 -17.44
C ASN A 7 37.70 8.55 -17.08
N ILE A 8 37.10 9.16 -18.09
CA ILE A 8 35.95 10.04 -17.96
C ILE A 8 34.83 9.13 -17.49
N GLN A 9 34.67 9.04 -16.18
CA GLN A 9 33.55 8.42 -15.53
C GLN A 9 32.33 9.26 -15.90
N SER A 10 31.71 8.94 -17.04
CA SER A 10 30.49 9.60 -17.48
C SER A 10 29.42 9.28 -16.45
N SER A 11 29.09 10.27 -15.62
CA SER A 11 27.92 10.27 -14.76
C SER A 11 26.71 9.91 -15.60
N TYR A 12 26.26 8.66 -15.50
CA TYR A 12 24.98 8.23 -16.04
C TYR A 12 23.90 8.86 -15.16
N HIS A 13 23.54 10.11 -15.45
CA HIS A 13 22.30 10.69 -14.96
C HIS A 13 21.15 9.97 -15.64
N VAL A 14 20.65 8.91 -15.00
CA VAL A 14 19.32 8.36 -15.28
C VAL A 14 18.33 9.42 -14.83
N ARG A 15 17.98 10.34 -15.73
CA ARG A 15 16.83 11.23 -15.54
C ARG A 15 15.58 10.37 -15.68
N SER A 16 14.83 10.24 -14.58
CA SER A 16 13.52 9.61 -14.58
C SER A 16 12.61 10.38 -15.54
N ASN A 17 12.20 9.75 -16.64
CA ASN A 17 11.16 10.28 -17.50
C ASN A 17 9.81 10.01 -16.82
N SER A 18 9.27 10.97 -16.08
CA SER A 18 7.87 10.91 -15.67
C SER A 18 7.00 11.15 -16.90
N LEU A 19 6.34 10.09 -17.37
CA LEU A 19 5.24 10.23 -18.32
C LEU A 19 4.11 11.01 -17.63
N PRO A 20 3.39 11.88 -18.37
CA PRO A 20 2.22 12.55 -17.80
C PRO A 20 1.25 11.51 -17.26
N PRO A 21 0.65 11.75 -16.07
CA PRO A 21 -0.30 10.81 -15.50
C PRO A 21 -1.42 10.56 -16.50
N ARG A 22 -1.64 9.29 -16.85
CA ARG A 22 -2.79 8.91 -17.67
C ARG A 22 -4.04 9.37 -16.93
N PRO A 23 -4.95 10.14 -17.56
CA PRO A 23 -6.17 10.54 -16.90
C PRO A 23 -6.92 9.29 -16.43
N HIS A 24 -7.31 9.29 -15.16
CA HIS A 24 -8.04 8.18 -14.55
C HIS A 24 -9.35 7.99 -15.34
N PRO A 25 -9.79 6.77 -15.67
CA PRO A 25 -11.05 6.53 -16.39
C PRO A 25 -12.22 7.38 -15.90
N VAL A 26 -12.38 7.54 -14.58
CA VAL A 26 -13.41 8.40 -13.97
C VAL A 26 -13.28 9.87 -14.38
N THR A 27 -12.05 10.43 -14.42
CA THR A 27 -11.82 11.82 -14.85
C THR A 27 -12.12 12.04 -16.33
N SER A 28 -11.94 11.01 -17.16
CA SER A 28 -12.26 11.07 -18.59
C SER A 28 -13.76 11.03 -18.85
N GLU A 29 -14.51 10.25 -18.07
CA GLU A 29 -15.97 10.18 -18.17
C GLU A 29 -16.61 11.49 -17.69
N VAL A 30 -16.15 12.03 -16.56
CA VAL A 30 -16.60 13.32 -16.02
C VAL A 30 -16.40 14.47 -17.02
N ASP A 31 -15.24 14.53 -17.67
CA ASP A 31 -14.93 15.56 -18.68
C ASP A 31 -15.83 15.42 -19.94
N GLN A 32 -16.17 14.19 -20.32
CA GLN A 32 -17.11 13.93 -21.39
C GLN A 32 -18.54 14.38 -21.05
N HIS A 33 -19.01 14.13 -19.82
CA HIS A 33 -20.33 14.59 -19.37
C HIS A 33 -20.39 16.12 -19.25
N LEU A 34 -19.33 16.76 -18.74
CA LEU A 34 -19.23 18.22 -18.67
C LEU A 34 -19.21 18.90 -20.05
N SER A 35 -18.44 18.35 -21.00
CA SER A 35 -18.39 18.89 -22.37
C SER A 35 -19.74 18.78 -23.07
N ARG A 36 -20.46 17.65 -22.91
CA ARG A 36 -21.83 17.48 -23.41
C ARG A 36 -22.80 18.51 -22.82
N LEU A 37 -22.78 18.69 -21.50
CA LEU A 37 -23.66 19.65 -20.81
C LEU A 37 -23.42 21.09 -21.30
N ARG A 38 -22.15 21.46 -21.50
CA ARG A 38 -21.77 22.79 -22.00
C ARG A 38 -22.23 23.02 -23.45
N SER A 39 -22.18 22.00 -24.30
CA SER A 39 -22.70 22.07 -25.68
C SER A 39 -24.23 22.21 -25.71
N SER A 40 -24.94 21.48 -24.84
CA SER A 40 -26.40 21.61 -24.71
C SER A 40 -26.80 23.02 -24.28
N GLN A 41 -26.12 23.60 -23.28
CA GLN A 41 -26.40 24.96 -22.82
C GLN A 41 -26.19 26.04 -23.90
N ALA A 42 -25.15 25.88 -24.74
CA ALA A 42 -24.86 26.83 -25.82
C ALA A 42 -25.90 26.82 -26.96
N THR A 43 -26.72 25.79 -27.04
CA THR A 43 -27.76 25.61 -28.08
C THR A 43 -29.19 25.73 -27.54
N SER A 44 -29.33 25.86 -26.21
CA SER A 44 -30.61 25.98 -25.51
C SER A 44 -31.38 27.25 -25.93
N THR A 45 -32.61 27.05 -26.41
CA THR A 45 -33.67 28.06 -26.37
C THR A 45 -34.49 27.84 -25.09
N SER A 46 -35.19 28.85 -24.56
CA SER A 46 -35.93 28.80 -23.27
C SER A 46 -37.18 27.88 -23.26
N SER A 47 -37.04 26.68 -23.79
CA SER A 47 -38.06 25.64 -23.90
C SER A 47 -37.94 24.66 -22.73
N SER A 48 -39.07 24.15 -22.25
CA SER A 48 -39.11 23.20 -21.12
C SER A 48 -38.31 21.91 -21.37
N SER A 49 -38.25 21.44 -22.61
CA SER A 49 -37.46 20.26 -23.01
C SER A 49 -35.95 20.45 -22.83
N SER A 50 -35.43 21.66 -23.10
CA SER A 50 -34.02 22.00 -22.94
C SER A 50 -33.61 21.97 -21.46
N ILE A 51 -34.48 22.47 -20.59
CA ILE A 51 -34.30 22.48 -19.14
C ILE A 51 -34.30 21.06 -18.58
N CYS A 52 -35.23 20.20 -19.02
CA CYS A 52 -35.25 18.79 -18.61
C CYS A 52 -33.96 18.05 -19.03
N HIS A 53 -33.43 18.34 -20.22
CA HIS A 53 -32.20 17.74 -20.71
C HIS A 53 -30.97 18.18 -19.89
N GLU A 54 -30.90 19.45 -19.48
CA GLU A 54 -29.84 19.96 -18.60
C GLU A 54 -29.89 19.33 -17.21
N ILE A 55 -31.08 19.16 -16.62
CA ILE A 55 -31.27 18.50 -15.31
C ILE A 55 -30.84 17.04 -15.38
N ASN A 56 -31.21 16.31 -16.44
CA ASN A 56 -30.79 14.93 -16.62
C ASN A 56 -29.27 14.81 -16.80
N GLY A 57 -28.65 15.72 -17.57
CA GLY A 57 -27.18 15.72 -17.74
C GLY A 57 -26.42 16.03 -16.43
N LEU A 58 -27.01 16.83 -15.54
CA LEU A 58 -26.46 17.04 -14.18
C LEU A 58 -26.60 15.79 -13.30
N GLN A 59 -27.73 15.07 -13.39
CA GLN A 59 -27.92 13.80 -12.69
C GLN A 59 -26.91 12.74 -13.15
N ASP A 60 -26.72 12.60 -14.46
CA ASP A 60 -25.74 11.66 -15.03
C ASP A 60 -24.30 11.96 -14.55
N LEU A 61 -23.95 13.25 -14.48
CA LEU A 61 -22.65 13.69 -13.99
C LEU A 61 -22.46 13.39 -12.50
N HIS A 62 -23.51 13.61 -11.71
CA HIS A 62 -23.52 13.30 -10.28
C HIS A 62 -23.34 11.79 -10.05
N ASP A 63 -24.06 10.95 -10.80
CA ASP A 63 -23.99 9.49 -10.66
C ASP A 63 -22.63 8.93 -11.11
N CYS A 64 -22.02 9.53 -12.14
CA CYS A 64 -20.66 9.23 -12.61
C CYS A 64 -19.59 9.47 -11.52
N VAL A 65 -19.79 10.45 -10.63
CA VAL A 65 -18.84 10.76 -9.54
C VAL A 65 -19.15 9.99 -8.27
N GLN A 66 -20.44 9.89 -7.90
CA GLN A 66 -20.83 9.36 -6.60
C GLN A 66 -20.62 7.84 -6.51
N LEU A 67 -20.95 7.10 -7.57
CA LEU A 67 -20.86 5.64 -7.54
C LEU A 67 -19.41 5.12 -7.41
N PRO A 68 -18.42 5.61 -8.19
CA PRO A 68 -17.03 5.20 -8.02
C PRO A 68 -16.45 5.64 -6.67
N LEU A 69 -16.85 6.81 -6.15
CA LEU A 69 -16.38 7.31 -4.86
C LEU A 69 -16.86 6.45 -3.69
N VAL A 70 -18.14 6.08 -3.69
CA VAL A 70 -18.71 5.18 -2.69
C VAL A 70 -18.06 3.79 -2.80
N GLN A 71 -17.89 3.28 -4.02
CA GLN A 71 -17.20 2.00 -4.22
C GLN A 71 -15.74 2.03 -3.76
N GLN A 72 -15.02 3.14 -4.00
CA GLN A 72 -13.66 3.32 -3.51
C GLN A 72 -13.61 3.37 -1.99
N ALA A 73 -14.53 4.09 -1.34
CA ALA A 73 -14.61 4.17 0.12
C ALA A 73 -14.86 2.77 0.73
N LEU A 74 -15.81 2.01 0.17
CA LEU A 74 -16.11 0.64 0.60
C LEU A 74 -14.91 -0.30 0.40
N CYS A 75 -14.24 -0.22 -0.76
CA CYS A 75 -13.04 -1.00 -1.04
C CYS A 75 -11.90 -0.66 -0.06
N GLN A 76 -11.69 0.62 0.23
CA GLN A 76 -10.66 1.05 1.20
C GLN A 76 -10.97 0.56 2.62
N GLU A 77 -12.22 0.63 3.04
CA GLU A 77 -12.64 0.13 4.35
C GLU A 77 -12.45 -1.40 4.45
N GLN A 78 -12.82 -2.13 3.40
CA GLN A 78 -12.60 -3.57 3.33
C GLN A 78 -11.10 -3.91 3.33
N GLN A 79 -10.27 -3.18 2.58
CA GLN A 79 -8.82 -3.36 2.59
C GLN A 79 -8.23 -3.09 3.97
N LYS A 80 -8.66 -2.02 4.65
CA LYS A 80 -8.22 -1.70 6.00
C LYS A 80 -8.53 -2.84 6.97
N LYS A 81 -9.74 -3.40 6.89
CA LYS A 81 -10.14 -4.54 7.73
C LYS A 81 -9.25 -5.76 7.49
N TRP A 82 -8.99 -6.12 6.23
CA TRP A 82 -8.10 -7.24 5.90
C TRP A 82 -6.67 -7.03 6.41
N ILE A 83 -6.14 -5.80 6.29
CA ILE A 83 -4.81 -5.45 6.80
C ILE A 83 -4.77 -5.55 8.33
N ASP A 84 -5.81 -5.08 9.02
CA ASP A 84 -5.89 -5.15 10.48
C ASP A 84 -5.94 -6.60 10.98
N GLU A 85 -6.76 -7.46 10.37
CA GLU A 85 -6.82 -8.89 10.70
C GLU A 85 -5.47 -9.58 10.47
N LEU A 86 -4.80 -9.27 9.35
CA LEU A 86 -3.46 -9.79 9.05
C LEU A 86 -2.42 -9.33 10.09
N LEU A 87 -2.49 -8.07 10.51
CA LEU A 87 -1.58 -7.52 11.50
C LEU A 87 -1.81 -8.17 12.87
N ILE A 88 -3.06 -8.34 13.29
CA ILE A 88 -3.43 -9.05 14.52
C ILE A 88 -2.88 -10.49 14.49
N GLY A 89 -3.05 -11.19 13.36
CA GLY A 89 -2.51 -12.55 13.19
C GLY A 89 -0.99 -12.59 13.31
N SER A 90 -0.31 -11.64 12.66
CA SER A 90 1.16 -11.51 12.69
C SER A 90 1.68 -11.23 14.10
N LEU A 91 1.00 -10.37 14.85
CA LEU A 91 1.36 -10.05 16.23
C LEU A 91 1.26 -11.27 17.14
N ARG A 92 0.18 -12.07 17.01
CA ARG A 92 0.03 -13.33 17.77
C ARG A 92 1.17 -14.32 17.50
N ILE A 93 1.62 -14.42 16.25
CA ILE A 93 2.77 -15.29 15.90
C ILE A 93 4.04 -14.77 16.56
N LEU A 94 4.25 -13.45 16.57
CA LEU A 94 5.39 -12.82 17.24
C LEU A 94 5.37 -13.07 18.75
N ASP A 95 4.21 -12.97 19.40
CA ASP A 95 4.04 -13.25 20.83
C ASP A 95 4.41 -14.70 21.16
N VAL A 96 3.87 -15.67 20.41
CA VAL A 96 4.20 -17.09 20.59
C VAL A 96 5.68 -17.35 20.33
N SER A 97 6.27 -16.70 19.32
CA SER A 97 7.69 -16.82 19.02
C SER A 97 8.57 -16.26 20.16
N SER A 98 8.15 -15.16 20.80
CA SER A 98 8.84 -14.62 21.97
C SER A 98 8.79 -15.61 23.13
N ILE A 99 7.61 -16.17 23.43
CA ILE A 99 7.45 -17.17 24.48
C ILE A 99 8.33 -18.40 24.22
N ALA A 100 8.35 -18.89 22.97
CA ALA A 100 9.18 -20.03 22.58
C ALA A 100 10.68 -19.73 22.75
N LYS A 101 11.12 -18.52 22.40
CA LYS A 101 12.50 -18.06 22.61
C LYS A 101 12.86 -18.04 24.09
N ASP A 102 11.98 -17.52 24.94
CA ASP A 102 12.22 -17.43 26.39
C ASP A 102 12.29 -18.83 27.02
N ALA A 103 11.40 -19.74 26.63
CA ALA A 103 11.44 -21.14 27.07
C ALA A 103 12.74 -21.86 26.64
N LEU A 104 13.21 -21.58 25.42
CA LEU A 104 14.48 -22.12 24.93
C LEU A 104 15.66 -21.57 25.73
N LEU A 105 15.66 -20.27 26.07
CA LEU A 105 16.70 -19.66 26.89
C LEU A 105 16.74 -20.27 28.30
N GLN A 106 15.58 -20.44 28.94
CA GLN A 106 15.49 -21.10 30.24
C GLN A 106 16.02 -22.54 30.19
N THR A 107 15.66 -23.29 29.13
CA THR A 107 16.16 -24.66 28.94
C THR A 107 17.68 -24.69 28.79
N LYS A 108 18.25 -23.75 28.02
CA LYS A 108 19.70 -23.62 27.84
C LYS A 108 20.41 -23.35 29.19
N GLU A 109 19.86 -22.46 30.01
CA GLU A 109 20.41 -22.14 31.33
C GLU A 109 20.38 -23.36 32.27
N CYS A 110 19.24 -24.06 32.32
CA CYS A 110 19.10 -25.30 33.10
C CYS A 110 20.14 -26.37 32.69
N VAL A 111 20.31 -26.60 31.38
CA VAL A 111 21.31 -27.55 30.87
C VAL A 111 22.74 -27.13 31.27
N GLN A 112 23.04 -25.83 31.21
CA GLN A 112 24.34 -25.31 31.60
C GLN A 112 24.61 -25.46 33.10
N GLU A 113 23.61 -25.25 33.94
CA GLU A 113 23.68 -25.46 35.38
C GLU A 113 23.96 -26.94 35.72
N ILE A 114 23.17 -27.85 35.14
CA ILE A 114 23.37 -29.30 35.32
C ILE A 114 24.78 -29.72 34.88
N SER A 115 25.24 -29.25 33.71
CA SER A 115 26.59 -29.54 33.22
C SER A 115 27.67 -29.06 34.18
N SER A 116 27.47 -27.90 34.80
CA SER A 116 28.42 -27.31 35.75
C SER A 116 28.49 -28.14 37.04
N VAL A 117 27.35 -28.55 37.59
CA VAL A 117 27.28 -29.43 38.77
C VAL A 117 27.95 -30.77 38.49
N LEU A 118 27.68 -31.39 37.34
CA LEU A 118 28.30 -32.66 36.96
C LEU A 118 29.83 -32.55 36.83
N LYS A 119 30.33 -31.47 36.20
CA LYS A 119 31.78 -31.22 36.09
C LYS A 119 32.43 -31.04 37.46
N PHE A 120 31.76 -30.34 38.38
CA PHE A 120 32.25 -30.17 39.75
C PHE A 120 32.31 -31.52 40.50
N GLN A 121 31.25 -32.33 40.41
CA GLN A 121 31.20 -33.66 41.04
C GLN A 121 32.28 -34.61 40.49
N VAL A 122 32.51 -34.62 39.18
CA VAL A 122 33.58 -35.42 38.57
C VAL A 122 34.96 -34.97 39.07
N ARG A 123 35.17 -33.66 39.24
CA ARG A 123 36.43 -33.13 39.76
C ARG A 123 36.68 -33.57 41.21
N LEU A 124 35.67 -33.52 42.08
CA LEU A 124 35.77 -33.97 43.47
C LEU A 124 36.03 -35.48 43.59
N ARG A 125 35.54 -36.30 42.64
CA ARG A 125 35.74 -37.76 42.65
C ARG A 125 37.16 -38.16 42.26
N ASN A 126 37.87 -37.31 41.51
CA ASN A 126 39.21 -37.59 40.98
C ASN A 126 40.34 -36.96 41.81
N THR A 127 40.02 -36.42 42.98
CA THR A 127 40.95 -35.87 43.99
C THR A 127 40.89 -36.71 45.25
#